data_AF-A0AA86LVA8-F1
#
_entry.id   AF-A0AA86LVA8-F1
#
_cell.length_a   1.000
_cell.length_b   1.000
_cell.length_c   1.000
_cell.angle_alpha   90.00
_cell.angle_beta   90.00
_cell.angle_gamma   90.00
#
_symmetry.space_group_name_H-M   'P 1'
#
loop_
_entity.id
_entity.type
_entity.pdbx_description
1 polymer ?
#
loop_
_entity_poly.entity_id
_entity_poly.type
_entity_poly.pdbx_seq_one_letter_code
_entity_poly.pdbx_strand_id
1 'polypeptide(L)' 'MIIVCERHTKRGLSLFDAPHVETIEHQYSKRKCIFCENAAKFKLFYTTPGENLIFKIRYEMKLS' A
#
# COMPACT_ATOMS: atom_id res chain seq x y z
N MET A 1 -5.96 -1.44 0.65
CA MET A 1 -4.69 -0.73 0.95
C MET A 1 -4.57 -0.62 2.45
N ILE A 2 -3.45 -1.03 3.04
CA ILE A 2 -3.18 -0.89 4.48
C ILE A 2 -1.93 -0.04 4.69
N ILE A 3 -1.84 0.63 5.84
CA ILE A 3 -0.73 1.52 6.17
C ILE A 3 -0.15 1.09 7.51
N VAL A 4 1.16 0.83 7.53
CA VAL A 4 1.81 0.12 8.62
C VAL A 4 3.13 0.77 8.99
N CYS A 5 3.51 0.64 10.25
CA CYS A 5 4.85 1.00 10.71
C CYS A 5 5.81 -0.18 10.48
N GLU A 6 7.10 0.10 10.59
CA GLU A 6 8.19 -0.88 10.46
C GLU A 6 8.06 -2.09 11.40
N ARG A 7 7.45 -1.93 12.59
CA ARG A 7 7.26 -3.04 13.52
C ARG A 7 6.23 -4.07 13.05
N HIS A 8 5.30 -3.65 12.19
CA HIS A 8 4.24 -4.50 11.64
C HIS A 8 4.51 -4.88 10.18
N THR A 9 5.77 -4.75 9.73
CA THR A 9 6.25 -5.28 8.46
C THR A 9 7.42 -6.23 8.70
N LYS A 10 7.58 -7.23 7.83
CA LYS A 10 8.83 -8.00 7.80
C LYS A 10 9.94 -7.07 7.29
N ARG A 11 11.15 -7.14 7.85
CA ARG A 11 12.31 -6.35 7.40
C ARG A 11 12.58 -6.44 5.90
N GLY A 12 12.26 -7.57 5.26
CA GLY A 12 12.39 -7.71 3.81
C GLY A 12 11.44 -6.80 3.01
N LEU A 13 10.26 -6.46 3.55
CA LEU A 13 9.30 -5.58 2.86
C LEU A 13 9.84 -4.15 2.72
N SER A 14 10.65 -3.65 3.65
CA SER A 14 11.23 -2.30 3.54
C SER A 14 12.32 -2.19 2.49
N LEU A 15 12.86 -3.33 2.03
CA LEU A 15 13.86 -3.41 0.96
C LEU A 15 13.22 -3.73 -0.39
N PHE A 16 11.91 -3.91 -0.41
CA PHE A 16 11.19 -4.41 -1.56
C PHE A 16 10.72 -3.22 -2.42
N ASP A 17 11.44 -2.98 -3.51
CA ASP A 17 11.05 -2.01 -4.53
C ASP A 17 10.03 -2.65 -5.47
N ALA A 18 8.78 -2.72 -5.02
CA ALA A 18 7.69 -3.30 -5.77
C ALA A 18 6.47 -2.36 -5.78
N PRO A 19 5.69 -2.34 -6.86
CA PRO A 19 4.50 -1.47 -6.99
C PRO A 19 3.40 -1.74 -5.95
N HIS A 20 3.50 -2.83 -5.20
CA HIS A 20 2.59 -3.16 -4.09
C HIS A 20 3.03 -2.55 -2.75
N VAL A 21 4.25 -1.99 -2.67
CA VAL A 21 4.86 -1.45 -1.45
C VAL A 21 5.37 -0.04 -1.74
N GLU A 22 4.68 0.96 -1.21
CA GLU A 22 5.12 2.36 -1.26
C GLU A 22 5.66 2.79 0.11
N THR A 23 6.87 3.36 0.12
CA THR A 23 7.42 3.99 1.33
C THR A 23 6.85 5.41 1.47
N ILE A 24 6.37 5.75 2.66
CA ILE A 24 5.82 7.07 2.95
C ILE A 24 6.96 7.99 3.38
N GLU A 25 7.23 9.03 2.60
CA GLU A 25 8.19 10.05 3.00
C GLU A 25 7.70 10.84 4.22
N HIS A 26 8.66 11.24 5.08
CA HIS A 26 8.42 11.91 6.36
C HIS A 26 7.55 13.17 6.27
N GLN A 27 7.52 13.84 5.11
CA GLN A 27 6.67 15.00 4.84
C GLN A 27 5.16 14.70 4.86
N TYR A 28 4.75 13.43 4.73
CA TYR A 28 3.35 12.97 4.81
C TYR A 28 3.03 12.17 6.09
N SER A 29 3.88 12.27 7.11
CA SER A 29 3.91 11.47 8.35
C SER A 29 2.69 11.57 9.29
N LYS A 30 1.63 12.31 8.94
CA LYS A 30 0.39 12.33 9.75
C LYS A 30 -0.33 10.98 9.80
N ARG A 31 0.07 10.02 8.96
CA ARG A 31 -0.56 8.69 8.90
C ARG A 31 -0.05 7.79 10.02
N LYS A 32 -0.99 7.24 10.77
CA LYS A 32 -0.75 6.28 11.83
C LYS A 32 -0.85 4.84 11.30
N CYS A 33 -0.06 3.95 11.87
CA CYS A 33 -0.15 2.52 11.63
C CYS A 33 -1.50 1.99 12.12
N ILE A 34 -2.15 1.16 11.32
CA ILE A 34 -3.45 0.57 11.65
C ILE A 34 -3.43 -0.35 12.89
N PHE A 35 -2.26 -0.90 13.25
CA PHE A 35 -2.14 -1.88 14.33
C PHE A 35 -1.73 -1.29 15.68
N CYS A 36 -0.98 -0.19 15.69
CA CYS A 36 -0.38 0.31 16.94
C CYS A 36 -0.25 1.83 17.02
N GLU A 37 -0.92 2.56 16.11
CA GLU A 37 -0.98 4.03 16.07
C GLU A 37 0.35 4.80 15.91
N ASN A 38 1.50 4.12 15.93
CA ASN A 38 2.80 4.70 15.64
C ASN A 38 2.85 5.27 14.21
N ALA A 39 3.79 6.19 13.95
CA ALA A 39 4.00 6.74 12.62
C ALA A 39 4.14 5.63 11.57
N ALA A 40 3.29 5.68 10.54
CA ALA A 40 3.33 4.72 9.46
C ALA A 40 4.47 5.06 8.49
N LYS A 41 5.14 4.03 8.00
CA LYS A 41 6.26 4.14 7.05
C LYS A 41 5.98 3.48 5.71
N PHE A 42 5.03 2.55 5.66
CA PHE A 42 4.75 1.77 4.46
C PHE A 42 3.27 1.75 4.14
N LYS A 43 2.95 1.81 2.86
CA LYS A 43 1.62 1.68 2.30
C LYS A 43 1.62 0.45 1.40
N LEU A 44 0.79 -0.53 1.78
CA LEU A 44 0.72 -1.83 1.12
C LEU A 44 -0.58 -1.96 0.35
N PHE A 45 -0.48 -2.40 -0.90
CA PHE A 45 -1.61 -2.65 -1.78
C PHE A 45 -1.78 -4.14 -2.04
N TYR A 46 -3.03 -4.62 -1.99
CA TYR A 46 -3.36 -6.01 -2.31
C TYR A 46 -3.19 -6.33 -3.80
N THR A 47 -3.27 -5.31 -4.66
CA THR A 47 -3.18 -5.36 -6.12
C THR A 47 -2.38 -4.15 -6.58
N THR A 48 -1.62 -4.26 -7.67
CA THR A 48 -0.89 -3.09 -8.16
C THR A 48 -1.88 -2.00 -8.60
N PRO A 49 -1.53 -0.71 -8.48
CA PRO A 49 -2.37 0.37 -9.00
C PRO A 49 -2.75 0.18 -10.48
N GLY A 50 -1.83 -0.36 -11.29
CA GLY A 50 -2.06 -0.68 -12.70
C GLY A 50 -3.06 -1.82 -12.91
N GLU A 51 -2.97 -2.91 -12.13
CA GLU A 51 -3.95 -4.00 -12.18
C GLU A 51 -5.34 -3.54 -11.77
N ASN A 52 -5.47 -2.67 -10.75
CA ASN A 52 -6.79 -2.16 -10.35
C ASN A 52 -7.49 -1.40 -11.49
N LEU A 53 -6.75 -0.64 -12.30
CA LEU A 53 -7.32 0.05 -13.45
C LEU A 53 -7.80 -0.94 -14.52
N ILE A 54 -6.99 -1.96 -14.83
CA ILE A 54 -7.33 -3.01 -15.81
C ILE A 54 -8.52 -3.85 -15.32
N PHE A 55 -8.54 -4.22 -14.04
CA PHE A 55 -9.66 -4.95 -13.42
C PHE A 55 -10.94 -4.13 -13.44
N LYS A 56 -10.87 -2.82 -13.14
CA LYS A 56 -12.02 -1.92 -13.19
C LYS A 56 -12.57 -1.81 -14.62
N ILE A 57 -11.72 -1.57 -15.62
CA ILE A 57 -12.14 -1.51 -17.03
C ILE A 57 -12.78 -2.82 -17.47
N ARG A 58 -12.19 -3.97 -17.15
CA ARG A 58 -12.74 -5.30 -17.48
C ARG A 58 -14.08 -5.59 -16.81
N TYR A 59 -14.29 -5.10 -15.59
CA TYR A 59 -15.55 -5.29 -14.87
C TYR A 59 -16.68 -4.45 -15.49
N GLU A 60 -16.42 -3.18 -15.79
CA GLU A 60 -17.37 -2.26 -16.43
C GLU A 60 -17.76 -2.73 -17.85
N MET A 61 -16.80 -3.25 -18.64
CA MET A 61 -17.08 -3.84 -19.96
C MET A 61 -17.85 -5.18 -19.91
N LYS A 62 -17.86 -5.88 -18.77
CA LYS A 62 -18.61 -7.14 -18.61
C LYS A 62 -20.08 -6.92 -18.22
N LEU A 63 -20.41 -5.71 -17.78
CA LEU A 63 -21.76 -5.30 -17.39
C LEU A 63 -22.49 -4.52 -18.50
N SER A 64 -21.84 -4.34 -19.66
CA SER A 64 -22.39 -3.71 -20.87
C SER A 64 -22.88 -4.73 -21.89
#